data_AF-X0TN23-F1
#
_entry.id   AF-X0TN23-F1
#
_cell.length_a   1.000
_cell.length_b   1.000
_cell.length_c   1.000
_cell.angle_alpha   90.00
_cell.angle_beta   90.00
_cell.angle_gamma   90.00
#
_symmetry.space_group_name_H-M   'P 1'
#
loop_
_entity.id
_entity.type
_entity.pdbx_description
1 polymer ?
#
loop_
_entity_poly.entity_id
_entity_poly.type
_entity_poly.pdbx_seq_one_letter_code
_entity_poly.pdbx_strand_id
1 'polypeptide(L)' 'MFQEIDIKKYWFKQEDLIKPIDWDYFHSLESAKQDALELYMRVEISIGKASEIARTSYREMDDIRTKAKIPINI' A
#
# COMPACT_ATOMS: atom_id res chain seq x y z
N MET A 1 -6.03 9.63 13.74
CA MET A 1 -7.41 9.10 13.65
C MET A 1 -7.28 7.69 13.10
N PHE A 2 -7.67 6.65 13.84
CA PHE A 2 -7.60 5.27 13.32
C PHE A 2 -8.74 5.09 12.32
N GLN A 3 -8.45 5.08 11.03
CA GLN A 3 -9.40 4.62 10.02
C GLN A 3 -9.51 3.10 10.15
N GLU A 4 -10.72 2.61 10.46
CA GLU A 4 -11.04 1.18 10.34
C GLU A 4 -10.74 0.76 8.91
N ILE A 5 -9.77 -0.14 8.77
CA ILE A 5 -9.42 -0.76 7.50
C ILE A 5 -10.67 -1.53 7.06
N ASP A 6 -11.31 -1.11 5.97
CA ASP A 6 -12.51 -1.77 5.46
C ASP A 6 -12.16 -3.21 5.06
N ILE A 7 -12.49 -4.15 5.94
CA ILE A 7 -11.99 -5.54 5.99
C ILE A 7 -12.40 -6.34 4.73
N LYS A 8 -13.30 -5.79 3.90
CA LYS A 8 -13.71 -6.38 2.62
C LYS A 8 -12.89 -5.91 1.40
N LYS A 9 -12.09 -4.85 1.52
CA LYS A 9 -11.35 -4.27 0.38
C LYS A 9 -9.93 -4.78 0.25
N TYR A 10 -9.24 -5.08 1.33
CA TYR A 10 -7.82 -5.41 1.28
C TYR A 10 -7.54 -6.87 1.64
N TRP A 11 -6.40 -7.38 1.19
CA TRP A 11 -6.03 -8.79 1.41
C TRP A 11 -5.51 -9.12 2.79
N PHE A 12 -5.18 -8.09 3.57
CA PHE A 12 -4.74 -8.21 4.95
C PHE A 12 -5.81 -7.66 5.88
N LYS A 13 -5.91 -8.25 7.07
CA LYS A 13 -6.69 -7.70 8.18
C LYS A 13 -5.78 -6.84 9.05
N GLN A 14 -6.40 -5.96 9.83
CA GLN A 14 -5.66 -5.15 10.81
C GLN A 14 -4.92 -6.02 11.84
N GLU A 15 -5.47 -7.20 12.16
CA GLU A 15 -4.88 -8.20 13.06
C GLU A 15 -3.60 -8.84 12.48
N ASP A 16 -3.47 -8.91 11.16
CA ASP A 16 -2.32 -9.48 10.47
C ASP A 16 -1.12 -8.51 10.46
N LEU A 17 -1.36 -7.24 10.80
CA LEU A 17 -0.36 -6.19 10.76
C LEU A 17 0.45 -6.16 12.06
N ILE A 18 1.76 -6.34 11.97
CA ILE A 18 2.70 -6.14 13.10
C ILE A 18 2.64 -4.69 13.60
N LYS A 19 2.40 -3.73 12.71
CA LYS A 19 2.20 -2.31 13.01
C LYS A 19 1.06 -1.74 12.17
N PRO A 20 0.24 -0.82 12.70
CA PRO A 20 -0.78 -0.15 11.90
C PRO A 20 -0.17 0.54 10.66
N ILE A 21 -0.93 0.56 9.57
CA ILE A 21 -0.59 1.32 8.37
C ILE A 21 -0.38 2.78 8.74
N ASP A 22 0.67 3.36 8.17
CA ASP A 22 0.95 4.78 8.28
C ASP A 22 0.11 5.56 7.27
N TRP A 23 -1.17 5.75 7.60
CA TRP A 23 -2.11 6.45 6.73
C TRP A 23 -1.71 7.91 6.52
N ASP A 24 -1.07 8.55 7.51
CA ASP A 24 -0.60 9.93 7.36
C ASP A 24 0.50 10.01 6.29
N TYR A 25 1.46 9.07 6.29
CA TYR A 25 2.44 8.95 5.22
C TYR A 25 1.79 8.60 3.88
N PHE A 26 0.87 7.62 3.85
CA PHE A 26 0.18 7.21 2.62
C PHE A 26 -0.52 8.39 1.94
N HIS A 27 -1.31 9.17 2.69
CA HIS A 27 -2.02 10.33 2.14
C HIS A 27 -1.10 11.50 1.76
N SER A 28 0.15 11.50 2.21
CA SER A 28 1.17 12.48 1.81
C SER A 28 1.81 12.20 0.44
N LEU A 29 1.61 11.00 -0.12
CA LEU A 29 2.19 10.61 -1.40
C LEU A 29 1.51 11.32 -2.57
N GLU A 30 2.15 11.34 -3.74
CA GLU A 30 1.49 11.75 -4.98
C GLU A 30 0.34 10.79 -5.32
N SER A 31 -0.72 11.32 -5.96
CA SER A 31 -1.92 10.54 -6.30
C SER A 31 -1.61 9.24 -7.04
N ALA A 32 -0.70 9.26 -8.02
CA ALA A 32 -0.32 8.07 -8.77
C ALA A 32 0.27 6.95 -7.89
N LYS A 33 1.00 7.30 -6.82
CA LYS A 33 1.57 6.35 -5.86
C LYS A 33 0.50 5.83 -4.89
N GLN A 34 -0.42 6.70 -4.46
CA GLN A 34 -1.57 6.31 -3.63
C GLN A 34 -2.46 5.31 -4.38
N ASP A 35 -2.86 5.65 -5.61
CA ASP A 35 -3.72 4.80 -6.44
C ASP A 35 -3.06 3.45 -6.73
N ALA A 36 -1.76 3.45 -7.06
CA ALA A 36 -1.03 2.21 -7.31
C ALA A 36 -0.93 1.31 -6.06
N LEU A 37 -0.70 1.90 -4.87
CA LEU A 37 -0.70 1.15 -3.61
C LEU A 37 -2.10 0.65 -3.25
N GLU A 38 -3.13 1.45 -3.48
CA GLU A 38 -4.53 1.07 -3.24
C GLU A 38 -4.90 -0.18 -4.04
N LEU A 39 -4.59 -0.20 -5.34
CA LEU A 39 -4.80 -1.35 -6.21
C LEU A 39 -4.03 -2.59 -5.73
N TYR A 40 -2.78 -2.39 -5.28
CA TYR A 40 -1.97 -3.47 -4.71
C TYR A 40 -2.57 -4.02 -3.40
N MET A 41 -3.01 -3.14 -2.49
CA MET A 41 -3.65 -3.54 -1.23
C MET A 41 -4.95 -4.31 -1.47
N ARG A 42 -5.62 -4.12 -2.61
CA ARG A 42 -6.83 -4.83 -3.04
C ARG A 42 -6.59 -6.14 -3.81
N VAL A 43 -5.32 -6.55 -4.01
CA VAL A 43 -4.93 -7.70 -4.87
C VAL A 43 -5.30 -7.53 -6.34
N GLU A 44 -5.56 -6.31 -6.79
CA GLU A 44 -5.87 -6.09 -8.20
C GLU A 44 -4.59 -6.17 -9.06
N ILE A 45 -3.44 -5.82 -8.47
CA ILE A 45 -2.15 -5.80 -9.14
C ILE A 45 -0.99 -6.26 -8.23
N SER A 46 0.12 -6.69 -8.83
CA SER A 46 1.38 -6.93 -8.11
C SER A 46 2.10 -5.63 -7.78
N ILE A 47 3.03 -5.67 -6.81
CA ILE A 47 3.86 -4.50 -6.46
C ILE A 47 4.72 -4.02 -7.66
N GLY A 48 5.16 -4.95 -8.51
CA GLY A 48 5.85 -4.62 -9.76
C GLY A 48 4.97 -3.83 -10.71
N LYS A 49 3.71 -4.25 -10.90
CA LYS A 49 2.76 -3.51 -11.73
C LYS A 49 2.40 -2.15 -11.11
N ALA A 50 2.34 -2.07 -9.78
CA ALA A 50 2.14 -0.81 -9.08
C ALA A 50 3.29 0.18 -9.35
N SER A 51 4.54 -0.30 -9.41
CA SER A 51 5.69 0.54 -9.76
C SER A 51 5.63 1.10 -11.18
N GLU A 52 5.12 0.32 -12.14
CA GLU A 52 4.89 0.78 -13.52
C GLU A 52 3.86 1.90 -13.58
N ILE A 53 2.72 1.74 -12.88
CA ILE A 53 1.64 2.73 -12.85
C ILE A 53 2.12 4.03 -12.20
N ALA A 54 2.86 3.91 -11.09
CA ALA A 54 3.43 5.04 -10.36
C ALA A 54 4.66 5.66 -11.05
N ARG A 55 5.09 5.12 -12.20
CA ARG A 55 6.26 5.57 -12.98
C ARG A 55 7.54 5.70 -12.13
N THR A 56 7.75 4.74 -11.24
CA THR A 56 8.88 4.68 -10.31
C THR A 56 9.54 3.31 -10.43
N SER A 57 10.74 3.15 -9.89
CA SER A 57 11.39 1.84 -9.87
C SER A 57 10.70 0.89 -8.89
N TYR A 58 10.82 -0.42 -9.13
CA TYR A 58 10.35 -1.44 -8.19
C TYR A 58 10.86 -1.19 -6.76
N ARG A 59 12.14 -0.82 -6.62
CA ARG A 59 12.77 -0.57 -5.31
C ARG A 59 12.17 0.64 -4.61
N GLU A 60 11.99 1.75 -5.32
CA GLU A 60 11.34 2.93 -4.74
C GLU A 60 9.90 2.63 -4.33
N MET A 61 9.16 1.86 -5.14
CA MET A 61 7.80 1.46 -4.80
C MET A 61 7.76 0.59 -3.54
N ASP A 62 8.68 -0.36 -3.41
CA ASP A 62 8.81 -1.21 -2.23
C ASP A 62 9.25 -0.44 -0.98
N ASP A 63 10.12 0.56 -1.14
CA ASP A 63 10.49 1.50 -0.06
C ASP A 63 9.29 2.32 0.41
N ILE A 64 8.48 2.83 -0.52
CA ILE A 64 7.25 3.57 -0.20
C ILE A 64 6.27 2.66 0.53
N ARG A 65 6.02 1.44 0.02
CA ARG A 65 5.17 0.42 0.68
C ARG A 65 5.65 0.17 2.12
N THR A 66 6.95 -0.01 2.30
CA THR A 66 7.58 -0.29 3.60
C THR A 66 7.43 0.89 4.56
N LYS A 67 7.65 2.13 4.09
CA LYS A 67 7.44 3.35 4.89
C LYS A 67 5.97 3.53 5.30
N ALA A 68 5.04 3.19 4.40
CA ALA A 68 3.61 3.16 4.68
C ALA A 68 3.20 2.00 5.61
N LYS A 69 4.12 1.08 5.94
CA LYS A 69 3.88 -0.14 6.74
C LYS A 69 2.81 -1.05 6.12
N ILE A 70 2.68 -1.01 4.80
CA ILE A 70 1.78 -1.89 4.05
C ILE A 70 2.47 -3.26 3.92
N PRO A 71 1.79 -4.38 4.22
CA PRO A 71 2.43 -5.70 4.21
C PRO A 71 2.78 -6.17 2.78
N ILE A 72 3.64 -7.19 2.69
CA ILE A 72 4.02 -7.81 1.42
C ILE A 72 3.09 -8.99 1.12
N ASN A 73 2.46 -8.97 -0.05
CA ASN A 73 1.65 -10.08 -0.55
C ASN A 73 2.60 -11.06 -1.24
N ILE A 74 2.72 -12.28 -0.70
CA ILE A 74 3.61 -13.35 -1.19
C ILE A 74 2.81 -14.30 -2.07
#